data_AF-A0A8T3ZFJ3-F1
#
_entry.id   AF-A0A8T3ZFJ3-F1
#
_cell.length_a   1.000
_cell.length_b   1.000
_cell.length_c   1.000
_cell.angle_alpha   90.00
_cell.angle_beta   90.00
_cell.angle_gamma   90.00
#
_symmetry.space_group_name_H-M   'P 1'
#
loop_
_entity.id
_entity.type
_entity.pdbx_description
1 polymer ?
#
loop_
_entity_poly.entity_id
_entity_poly.type
_entity_poly.pdbx_seq_one_letter_code
_entity_poly.pdbx_strand_id
1 'polypeptide(L)'
;VELSFSRSRINQTTANLTHATNVLTGRDPKNVVLGGKTYTVTLDGVTGITTAIVTVENETKTVTKGNTYTIGGLNVYVENVYYYSTTDQSLNQIKLTLSYINETTCTDSDGGINYYTKGIINITNEFESTLSWDGCISNTRLLESYCSNNKYNYTYYDCPNGCQDGACINTTTTGNLYVSSTPSSADIYVDNTYKGLTPVLIPNLIFGSHMFNLTKEGYYSVIRFPEIHAGNQTTSLNITLATISANLTCTDSDGGVNYYSKGVINYTYYGSPVLDSGIDNCFDSSYLKEYYCSAGSQSYVFWHCPNGCSNGTCIQ
;
A
#
# COMPACT_ATOMS: atom_id res chain seq x y z
N VAL A 1 -10.53 -1.27 23.92
CA VAL A 1 -10.53 -2.56 23.21
C VAL A 1 -9.52 -2.42 22.07
N GLU A 2 -8.25 -2.62 22.38
CA GLU A 2 -7.19 -2.64 21.37
C GLU A 2 -7.32 -3.95 20.59
N LEU A 3 -7.63 -3.85 19.30
CA LEU A 3 -7.54 -4.98 18.39
C LEU A 3 -6.07 -5.09 17.95
N SER A 4 -5.37 -6.06 18.54
CA SER A 4 -4.07 -6.52 18.11
C SER A 4 -4.19 -7.14 16.72
N PHE A 5 -3.85 -6.38 15.69
CA PHE A 5 -3.80 -6.89 14.31
C PHE A 5 -2.56 -7.76 14.12
N SER A 6 -2.78 -9.07 14.16
CA SER A 6 -1.84 -10.09 13.68
C SER A 6 -1.45 -9.79 12.24
N ARG A 7 -0.21 -9.33 12.04
CA ARG A 7 0.44 -9.29 10.73
C ARG A 7 0.65 -10.72 10.27
N SER A 8 -0.28 -11.31 9.51
CA SER A 8 0.09 -12.44 8.66
C SER A 8 0.90 -11.88 7.49
N ARG A 9 2.22 -11.75 7.71
CA ARG A 9 3.15 -11.84 6.58
C ARG A 9 2.84 -13.17 5.91
N ILE A 10 2.40 -13.13 4.66
CA ILE A 10 2.49 -14.30 3.80
C ILE A 10 3.99 -14.59 3.70
N ASN A 11 4.47 -15.50 4.54
CA ASN A 11 5.77 -16.11 4.33
C ASN A 11 5.66 -16.83 2.98
N GLN A 12 6.28 -16.26 1.95
CA GLN A 12 6.65 -16.96 0.71
C GLN A 12 7.74 -18.01 0.95
N THR A 13 7.73 -18.65 2.12
CA THR A 13 8.66 -19.70 2.49
C THR A 13 7.91 -20.75 3.27
N THR A 14 7.91 -21.95 2.70
CA THR A 14 7.61 -23.25 3.31
C THR A 14 6.15 -23.59 3.59
N ALA A 15 5.42 -23.96 2.53
CA ALA A 15 4.51 -25.11 2.58
C ALA A 15 4.41 -25.79 1.19
N ASN A 16 5.55 -26.05 0.54
CA ASN A 16 5.62 -27.20 -0.37
C ASN A 16 5.59 -28.47 0.50
N LEU A 17 4.45 -28.75 1.13
CA LEU A 17 4.13 -30.12 1.48
C LEU A 17 3.77 -30.79 0.15
N THR A 18 4.79 -31.23 -0.57
CA THR A 18 4.62 -32.19 -1.66
C THR A 18 4.08 -33.47 -1.03
N HIS A 19 2.75 -33.56 -0.92
CA HIS A 19 2.01 -34.78 -0.61
C HIS A 19 2.07 -35.67 -1.85
N ALA A 20 3.27 -36.16 -2.14
CA ALA A 20 3.51 -37.14 -3.18
C ALA A 20 3.57 -38.51 -2.52
N THR A 21 2.74 -39.45 -2.97
CA THR A 21 2.78 -40.84 -2.51
C THR A 21 3.24 -41.75 -3.64
N ASN A 22 4.14 -42.66 -3.31
CA ASN A 22 4.57 -43.70 -4.23
C ASN A 22 3.63 -44.89 -4.15
N VAL A 23 3.26 -45.41 -5.31
CA VAL A 23 2.40 -46.58 -5.45
C VAL A 23 3.14 -47.60 -6.29
N LEU A 24 3.31 -48.79 -5.74
CA LEU A 24 3.67 -49.98 -6.50
C LEU A 24 2.39 -50.81 -6.66
N THR A 25 1.94 -50.99 -7.90
CA THR A 25 0.71 -51.72 -8.18
C THR A 25 0.87 -52.70 -9.34
N GLY A 26 0.11 -53.79 -9.28
CA GLY A 26 -0.07 -54.77 -10.35
C GLY A 26 -1.53 -54.77 -10.80
N ARG A 27 -2.05 -55.93 -11.22
CA ARG A 27 -3.48 -56.07 -11.60
C ARG A 27 -4.46 -55.74 -10.47
N ASP A 28 -4.07 -55.98 -9.22
CA ASP A 28 -4.93 -55.71 -8.07
C ASP A 28 -5.01 -54.19 -7.80
N PRO A 29 -6.23 -53.62 -7.67
CA PRO A 29 -6.39 -52.21 -7.35
C PRO A 29 -5.69 -51.81 -6.05
N LYS A 30 -5.04 -50.65 -6.05
CA LYS A 30 -4.44 -50.03 -4.86
C LYS A 30 -5.18 -48.75 -4.50
N ASN A 31 -5.64 -48.69 -3.26
CA ASN A 31 -6.24 -47.49 -2.69
C ASN A 31 -5.16 -46.62 -2.05
N VAL A 32 -5.19 -45.33 -2.35
CA VAL A 32 -4.21 -44.34 -1.91
C VAL A 32 -4.96 -43.15 -1.35
N VAL A 33 -4.63 -42.73 -0.13
CA VAL A 33 -5.16 -41.50 0.43
C VAL A 33 -4.17 -40.38 0.14
N LEU A 34 -4.63 -39.40 -0.63
CA LEU A 34 -3.98 -38.11 -0.82
C LEU A 34 -4.98 -37.09 -0.26
N GLY A 35 -4.53 -36.01 0.42
CA GLY A 35 -5.35 -34.82 0.70
C GLY A 35 -6.75 -35.08 1.28
N GLY A 36 -6.90 -36.14 2.07
CA GLY A 36 -8.17 -36.55 2.67
C GLY A 36 -9.15 -37.29 1.73
N LYS A 37 -8.83 -37.46 0.44
CA LYS A 37 -9.60 -38.25 -0.54
C LYS A 37 -8.89 -39.58 -0.85
N THR A 38 -9.66 -40.66 -0.91
CA THR A 38 -9.16 -41.97 -1.35
C THR A 38 -9.27 -42.06 -2.87
N TYR A 39 -8.18 -42.49 -3.52
CA TYR A 39 -8.09 -42.78 -4.94
C TYR A 39 -7.80 -44.26 -5.16
N THR A 40 -8.50 -44.92 -6.07
CA THR A 40 -8.23 -46.27 -6.54
C THR A 40 -7.39 -46.22 -7.82
N VAL A 41 -6.23 -46.89 -7.78
CA VAL A 41 -5.25 -46.92 -8.86
C VAL A 41 -5.03 -48.35 -9.32
N THR A 42 -5.14 -48.60 -10.61
CA THR A 42 -5.00 -49.93 -11.24
C THR A 42 -4.00 -49.90 -12.39
N LEU A 43 -3.21 -50.97 -12.51
CA LEU A 43 -2.45 -51.28 -13.72
C LEU A 43 -3.30 -52.23 -14.59
N ASP A 44 -3.84 -51.71 -15.69
CA ASP A 44 -4.71 -52.47 -16.58
C ASP A 44 -3.92 -53.34 -17.57
N GLY A 45 -2.64 -53.01 -17.78
CA GLY A 45 -1.72 -53.83 -18.56
C GLY A 45 -0.38 -53.16 -18.82
N VAL A 46 0.60 -53.97 -19.21
CA VAL A 46 1.92 -53.52 -19.66
C VAL A 46 2.12 -53.98 -21.11
N THR A 47 2.39 -53.02 -21.99
CA THR A 47 2.53 -53.24 -23.44
C THR A 47 3.99 -53.18 -23.90
N GLY A 48 4.91 -52.77 -23.03
CA GLY A 48 6.35 -52.83 -23.26
C GLY A 48 7.15 -52.45 -22.02
N ILE A 49 8.47 -52.55 -22.10
CA ILE A 49 9.40 -52.26 -20.98
C ILE A 49 9.34 -50.80 -20.48
N THR A 50 8.68 -49.91 -21.22
CA THR A 50 8.47 -48.51 -20.84
C THR A 50 7.00 -48.10 -20.88
N THR A 51 6.08 -48.95 -21.32
CA THR A 51 4.71 -48.54 -21.65
C THR A 51 3.69 -49.38 -20.91
N ALA A 52 2.74 -48.70 -20.27
CA ALA A 52 1.70 -49.31 -19.46
C ALA A 52 0.36 -48.60 -19.66
N ILE A 53 -0.73 -49.25 -19.23
CA ILE A 53 -2.07 -48.68 -19.20
C ILE A 53 -2.47 -48.59 -17.73
N VAL A 54 -2.74 -47.38 -17.27
CA VAL A 54 -3.06 -47.08 -15.87
C VAL A 54 -4.44 -46.45 -15.81
N THR A 55 -5.24 -46.91 -14.85
CA THR A 55 -6.50 -46.27 -14.47
C THR A 55 -6.38 -45.65 -13.09
N VAL A 56 -6.86 -44.42 -12.96
CA VAL A 56 -7.10 -43.77 -11.66
C VAL A 56 -8.59 -43.41 -11.62
N GLU A 57 -9.30 -43.95 -10.63
CA GLU A 57 -10.76 -43.90 -10.54
C GLU A 57 -11.44 -44.45 -11.80
N ASN A 58 -11.96 -43.56 -12.66
CA ASN A 58 -12.68 -43.89 -13.88
C ASN A 58 -11.94 -43.41 -15.15
N GLU A 59 -10.73 -42.85 -15.03
CA GLU A 59 -9.94 -42.36 -16.16
C GLU A 59 -8.77 -43.31 -16.44
N THR A 60 -8.72 -43.83 -17.66
CA THR A 60 -7.66 -44.75 -18.13
C THR A 60 -6.75 -44.06 -19.13
N LYS A 61 -5.44 -44.24 -19.00
CA LYS A 61 -4.45 -43.66 -19.92
C LYS A 61 -3.32 -44.62 -20.22
N THR A 62 -2.85 -44.59 -21.47
CA THR A 62 -1.56 -45.19 -21.81
C THR A 62 -0.45 -44.25 -21.37
N VAL A 63 0.46 -44.76 -20.55
CA VAL A 63 1.52 -43.98 -19.92
C VAL A 63 2.89 -44.57 -20.29
N THR A 64 3.91 -43.71 -20.28
CA THR A 64 5.29 -44.11 -20.55
C THR A 64 6.23 -43.70 -19.42
N LYS A 65 7.21 -44.57 -19.13
CA LYS A 65 8.23 -44.35 -18.09
C LYS A 65 8.94 -43.00 -18.30
N GLY A 66 9.09 -42.25 -17.21
CA GLY A 66 9.76 -40.95 -17.18
C GLY A 66 8.87 -39.76 -17.55
N ASN A 67 7.58 -39.98 -17.83
CA ASN A 67 6.63 -38.92 -18.14
C ASN A 67 5.57 -38.76 -17.05
N THR A 68 5.00 -37.56 -16.96
CA THR A 68 3.87 -37.21 -16.08
C THR A 68 2.59 -37.08 -16.88
N TYR A 69 1.49 -37.59 -16.34
CA TYR A 69 0.17 -37.55 -16.94
C TYR A 69 -0.87 -37.06 -15.94
N THR A 70 -1.85 -36.29 -16.40
CA THR A 70 -3.07 -36.05 -15.64
C THR A 70 -4.02 -37.23 -15.83
N ILE A 71 -4.37 -37.92 -14.74
CA ILE A 71 -5.30 -39.07 -14.72
C ILE A 71 -6.13 -39.01 -13.43
N GLY A 72 -7.46 -39.01 -13.54
CA GLY A 72 -8.38 -39.03 -12.40
C GLY A 72 -8.26 -37.81 -11.48
N GLY A 73 -7.81 -36.67 -12.02
CA GLY A 73 -7.56 -35.43 -11.26
C GLY A 73 -6.22 -35.41 -10.49
N LEU A 74 -5.33 -36.38 -10.73
CA LEU A 74 -3.99 -36.42 -10.14
C LEU A 74 -2.90 -36.20 -11.20
N ASN A 75 -1.76 -35.67 -10.77
CA ASN A 75 -0.49 -35.77 -11.47
C ASN A 75 0.12 -37.15 -11.21
N VAL A 76 0.24 -37.96 -12.26
CA VAL A 76 0.76 -39.33 -12.23
C VAL A 76 2.10 -39.38 -12.95
N TYR A 77 3.19 -39.41 -12.19
CA TYR A 77 4.54 -39.59 -12.73
C TYR A 77 4.90 -41.08 -12.77
N VAL A 78 5.35 -41.58 -13.92
CA VAL A 78 5.73 -42.98 -14.10
C VAL A 78 7.21 -43.17 -13.76
N GLU A 79 7.50 -43.57 -12.53
CA GLU A 79 8.87 -43.86 -12.10
C GLU A 79 9.47 -45.05 -12.85
N ASN A 80 8.72 -46.16 -12.91
CA ASN A 80 9.21 -47.38 -13.54
C ASN A 80 8.08 -48.31 -13.98
N VAL A 81 8.34 -49.08 -15.03
CA VAL A 81 7.47 -50.15 -15.53
C VAL A 81 8.25 -51.46 -15.41
N TYR A 82 7.67 -52.46 -14.73
CA TYR A 82 8.26 -53.78 -14.54
C TYR A 82 7.52 -54.78 -15.43
N TYR A 83 8.13 -55.11 -16.57
CA TYR A 83 7.54 -56.02 -17.57
C TYR A 83 8.17 -57.42 -17.45
N TYR A 84 7.64 -58.23 -16.53
CA TYR A 84 8.18 -59.56 -16.23
C TYR A 84 7.63 -60.67 -17.14
N SER A 85 6.41 -60.51 -17.70
CA SER A 85 5.81 -61.52 -18.57
C SER A 85 4.95 -60.92 -19.68
N THR A 86 5.12 -61.44 -20.89
CA THR A 86 4.31 -61.10 -22.07
C THR A 86 3.00 -61.87 -22.11
N THR A 87 2.94 -63.06 -21.49
CA THR A 87 1.79 -63.97 -21.53
C THR A 87 0.92 -63.90 -20.28
N ASP A 88 1.50 -63.55 -19.13
CA ASP A 88 0.80 -63.39 -17.86
C ASP A 88 0.94 -61.95 -17.34
N GLN A 89 -0.07 -61.14 -17.65
CA GLN A 89 -0.11 -59.73 -17.25
C GLN A 89 -0.23 -59.52 -15.74
N SER A 90 -0.59 -60.54 -14.95
CA SER A 90 -0.69 -60.42 -13.49
C SER A 90 0.67 -60.29 -12.80
N LEU A 91 1.74 -60.77 -13.45
CA LEU A 91 3.09 -60.65 -12.94
C LEU A 91 3.64 -59.24 -13.09
N ASN A 92 3.15 -58.46 -14.05
CA ASN A 92 3.67 -57.15 -14.36
C ASN A 92 3.28 -56.12 -13.29
N GLN A 93 4.14 -55.13 -13.09
CA GLN A 93 3.95 -54.09 -12.07
C GLN A 93 4.36 -52.71 -12.59
N ILE A 94 3.88 -51.68 -11.91
CA ILE A 94 4.25 -50.30 -12.19
C ILE A 94 4.50 -49.55 -10.88
N LYS A 95 5.54 -48.71 -10.88
CA LYS A 95 5.80 -47.76 -9.81
C LYS A 95 5.45 -46.35 -10.28
N LEU A 96 4.56 -45.71 -9.54
CA LEU A 96 4.04 -44.38 -9.81
C LEU A 96 4.32 -43.46 -8.63
N THR A 97 4.58 -42.19 -8.90
CA THR A 97 4.45 -41.10 -7.92
C THR A 97 3.18 -40.34 -8.23
N LEU A 98 2.27 -40.27 -7.26
CA LEU A 98 1.00 -39.57 -7.38
C LEU A 98 1.02 -38.28 -6.56
N SER A 99 0.61 -37.16 -7.14
CA SER A 99 0.44 -35.88 -6.44
C SER A 99 -0.81 -35.13 -6.92
N TYR A 100 -1.29 -34.18 -6.11
CA TYR A 100 -2.37 -33.28 -6.51
C TYR A 100 -2.00 -32.33 -7.62
N ILE A 101 -3.02 -31.90 -8.35
CA ILE A 101 -2.97 -30.69 -9.15
C ILE A 101 -3.40 -29.55 -8.23
N ASN A 102 -2.44 -28.79 -7.67
CA ASN A 102 -2.76 -27.59 -6.91
C ASN A 102 -3.15 -26.47 -7.88
N GLU A 103 -4.36 -26.51 -8.41
CA GLU A 103 -4.94 -25.37 -9.11
C GLU A 103 -5.37 -24.34 -8.07
N THR A 104 -4.55 -23.30 -7.91
CA THR A 104 -4.95 -22.10 -7.19
C THR A 104 -5.78 -21.23 -8.11
N THR A 105 -6.95 -20.83 -7.64
CA THR A 105 -7.74 -19.78 -8.28
C THR A 105 -7.58 -18.49 -7.50
N CYS A 106 -7.53 -17.38 -8.22
CA CYS A 106 -7.39 -16.04 -7.65
C CYS A 106 -8.55 -15.22 -8.21
N THR A 107 -9.35 -14.64 -7.32
CA THR A 107 -10.42 -13.71 -7.68
C THR A 107 -10.18 -12.36 -7.02
N ASP A 108 -10.56 -11.32 -7.72
CA ASP A 108 -10.27 -9.93 -7.38
C ASP A 108 -11.55 -9.11 -7.47
N SER A 109 -11.91 -8.40 -6.39
CA SER A 109 -13.22 -7.77 -6.25
C SER A 109 -13.40 -6.51 -7.10
N ASP A 110 -12.31 -5.84 -7.49
CA ASP A 110 -12.35 -4.58 -8.25
C ASP A 110 -11.75 -4.69 -9.66
N GLY A 111 -11.33 -5.90 -10.04
CA GLY A 111 -11.09 -6.28 -11.43
C GLY A 111 -9.66 -6.06 -11.92
N GLY A 112 -8.67 -6.49 -11.14
CA GLY A 112 -7.27 -6.40 -11.51
C GLY A 112 -6.64 -5.17 -10.88
N ILE A 113 -5.83 -4.42 -11.63
CA ILE A 113 -5.20 -3.21 -11.09
C ILE A 113 -6.22 -2.06 -11.08
N ASN A 114 -6.68 -1.63 -9.90
CA ASN A 114 -7.58 -0.52 -9.66
C ASN A 114 -7.23 0.27 -8.39
N TYR A 115 -6.37 1.28 -8.54
CA TYR A 115 -5.88 2.06 -7.41
C TYR A 115 -6.94 2.87 -6.63
N TYR A 116 -8.18 2.99 -7.12
CA TYR A 116 -9.17 3.93 -6.59
C TYR A 116 -10.38 3.26 -5.93
N THR A 117 -10.39 1.94 -5.93
CA THR A 117 -11.38 1.11 -5.24
C THR A 117 -10.59 0.19 -4.33
N LYS A 118 -11.12 -0.15 -3.14
CA LYS A 118 -10.44 -1.13 -2.30
C LYS A 118 -10.73 -2.52 -2.83
N GLY A 119 -9.70 -3.21 -3.30
CA GLY A 119 -9.72 -4.60 -3.71
C GLY A 119 -9.62 -5.57 -2.54
N ILE A 120 -10.31 -6.70 -2.68
CA ILE A 120 -10.19 -7.89 -1.85
C ILE A 120 -9.85 -9.05 -2.78
N ILE A 121 -8.71 -9.67 -2.51
CA ILE A 121 -8.26 -10.86 -3.21
C ILE A 121 -8.66 -12.09 -2.42
N ASN A 122 -9.30 -13.03 -3.11
CA ASN A 122 -9.58 -14.35 -2.58
C ASN A 122 -8.80 -15.40 -3.39
N ILE A 123 -7.84 -16.03 -2.70
CA ILE A 123 -7.00 -17.11 -3.24
C ILE A 123 -7.54 -18.41 -2.67
N THR A 124 -8.04 -19.28 -3.53
CA THR A 124 -8.59 -20.58 -3.11
C THR A 124 -7.85 -21.71 -3.80
N ASN A 125 -7.68 -22.81 -3.07
CA ASN A 125 -7.39 -24.13 -3.62
C ASN A 125 -8.45 -25.12 -3.10
N GLU A 126 -8.33 -26.41 -3.41
CA GLU A 126 -9.31 -27.42 -2.99
C GLU A 126 -9.45 -27.58 -1.46
N PHE A 127 -8.50 -27.08 -0.66
CA PHE A 127 -8.40 -27.34 0.78
C PHE A 127 -8.45 -26.09 1.65
N GLU A 128 -8.06 -24.95 1.10
CA GLU A 128 -7.79 -23.71 1.83
C GLU A 128 -8.22 -22.48 1.03
N SER A 129 -8.64 -21.45 1.75
CA SER A 129 -8.89 -20.11 1.21
C SER A 129 -8.10 -19.09 2.01
N THR A 130 -7.43 -18.18 1.31
CA THR A 130 -6.66 -17.07 1.90
C THR A 130 -7.15 -15.77 1.32
N LEU A 131 -7.35 -14.77 2.18
CA LEU A 131 -7.72 -13.42 1.77
C LEU A 131 -6.49 -12.50 1.77
N SER A 132 -6.43 -11.61 0.79
CA SER A 132 -5.54 -10.45 0.73
C SER A 132 -6.36 -9.22 0.32
N TRP A 133 -5.81 -8.02 0.44
CA TRP A 133 -6.55 -6.78 0.16
C TRP A 133 -5.59 -5.62 -0.10
N ASP A 134 -6.14 -4.56 -0.68
CA ASP A 134 -5.40 -3.32 -0.92
C ASP A 134 -5.22 -2.53 0.36
N GLY A 135 -4.04 -1.91 0.49
CA GLY A 135 -3.64 -1.33 1.76
C GLY A 135 -2.77 -0.09 1.62
N CYS A 136 -3.09 0.95 2.36
CA CYS A 136 -2.21 2.10 2.49
C CYS A 136 -1.00 1.74 3.35
N ILE A 137 0.20 1.78 2.75
CA ILE A 137 1.47 1.58 3.46
C ILE A 137 1.94 2.89 4.11
N SER A 138 1.55 4.01 3.51
CA SER A 138 1.72 5.35 4.09
C SER A 138 0.54 6.23 3.66
N ASN A 139 0.52 7.47 4.12
CA ASN A 139 -0.53 8.45 3.77
C ASN A 139 -0.61 8.74 2.26
N THR A 140 0.42 8.42 1.47
CA THR A 140 0.46 8.66 0.01
C THR A 140 0.79 7.43 -0.82
N ARG A 141 1.04 6.27 -0.21
CA ARG A 141 1.50 5.07 -0.93
C ARG A 141 0.58 3.88 -0.69
N LEU A 142 0.00 3.37 -1.77
CA LEU A 142 -0.88 2.22 -1.82
C LEU A 142 -0.11 0.94 -2.18
N LEU A 143 -0.37 -0.13 -1.45
CA LEU A 143 -0.16 -1.51 -1.89
C LEU A 143 -1.41 -1.95 -2.64
N GLU A 144 -1.26 -2.15 -3.93
CA GLU A 144 -2.28 -2.68 -4.81
C GLU A 144 -2.07 -4.19 -4.95
N SER A 145 -3.01 -4.99 -4.49
CA SER A 145 -3.04 -6.44 -4.63
C SER A 145 -4.03 -6.81 -5.72
N TYR A 146 -3.62 -7.64 -6.69
CA TYR A 146 -4.49 -7.96 -7.82
C TYR A 146 -4.29 -9.39 -8.32
N CYS A 147 -5.28 -9.93 -9.02
CA CYS A 147 -5.17 -11.23 -9.69
C CYS A 147 -4.75 -11.09 -11.17
N SER A 148 -3.73 -11.83 -11.60
CA SER A 148 -3.32 -11.93 -12.99
C SER A 148 -3.05 -13.39 -13.37
N ASN A 149 -3.70 -13.90 -14.43
CA ASN A 149 -3.59 -15.29 -14.88
C ASN A 149 -3.84 -16.32 -13.74
N ASN A 150 -4.90 -16.11 -12.95
CA ASN A 150 -5.24 -16.90 -11.75
C ASN A 150 -4.17 -16.92 -10.65
N LYS A 151 -3.21 -15.98 -10.66
CA LYS A 151 -2.18 -15.85 -9.63
C LYS A 151 -2.27 -14.50 -8.93
N TYR A 152 -2.04 -14.53 -7.62
CA TYR A 152 -1.88 -13.34 -6.80
C TYR A 152 -0.63 -12.56 -7.22
N ASN A 153 -0.78 -11.26 -7.37
CA ASN A 153 0.30 -10.31 -7.64
C ASN A 153 0.06 -9.02 -6.83
N TYR A 154 1.08 -8.17 -6.75
CA TYR A 154 0.96 -6.86 -6.12
C TYR A 154 1.87 -5.82 -6.79
N THR A 155 1.51 -4.55 -6.63
CA THR A 155 2.32 -3.40 -7.02
C THR A 155 2.19 -2.28 -6.00
N TYR A 156 3.09 -1.30 -6.08
CA TYR A 156 2.98 -0.07 -5.31
C TYR A 156 2.55 1.08 -6.22
N TYR A 157 1.71 1.96 -5.70
CA TYR A 157 1.28 3.15 -6.42
C TYR A 157 1.29 4.37 -5.48
N ASP A 158 1.82 5.50 -5.95
CA ASP A 158 1.82 6.74 -5.20
C ASP A 158 0.53 7.50 -5.53
N CYS A 159 -0.38 7.55 -4.56
CA CYS A 159 -1.68 8.20 -4.69
C CYS A 159 -1.52 9.73 -4.74
N PRO A 160 -1.91 10.40 -5.84
CA PRO A 160 -1.74 11.84 -5.99
C PRO A 160 -2.44 12.68 -4.90
N ASN A 161 -3.57 12.17 -4.39
CA ASN A 161 -4.39 12.84 -3.38
C ASN A 161 -4.33 12.13 -2.02
N GLY A 162 -3.34 11.27 -1.79
CA GLY A 162 -3.27 10.45 -0.59
C GLY A 162 -4.06 9.14 -0.70
N CYS A 163 -3.76 8.25 0.25
CA CYS A 163 -4.32 6.91 0.37
C CYS A 163 -5.15 6.81 1.65
N GLN A 164 -6.37 6.31 1.52
CA GLN A 164 -7.25 6.05 2.66
C GLN A 164 -8.01 4.74 2.46
N ASP A 165 -8.09 3.94 3.53
CA ASP A 165 -8.81 2.65 3.56
C ASP A 165 -8.46 1.68 2.41
N GLY A 166 -7.20 1.66 1.97
CA GLY A 166 -6.75 0.75 0.91
C GLY A 166 -7.16 1.20 -0.48
N ALA A 167 -7.44 2.48 -0.69
CA ALA A 167 -7.64 3.06 -2.02
C ALA A 167 -7.05 4.46 -2.10
N CYS A 168 -6.65 4.86 -3.30
CA CYS A 168 -6.38 6.25 -3.62
C CYS A 168 -7.68 7.05 -3.65
N ILE A 169 -7.57 8.30 -3.23
CA ILE A 169 -8.75 9.15 -3.09
C ILE A 169 -9.11 9.74 -4.46
N ASN A 170 -10.21 9.25 -5.05
CA ASN A 170 -10.61 9.48 -6.46
C ASN A 170 -11.35 10.79 -6.72
N THR A 171 -11.65 11.59 -5.70
CA THR A 171 -12.21 12.93 -5.90
C THR A 171 -11.73 13.83 -4.78
N THR A 172 -11.64 15.13 -5.07
CA THR A 172 -11.47 16.17 -4.06
C THR A 172 -12.67 16.12 -3.12
N THR A 173 -12.68 15.19 -2.16
CA THR A 173 -13.63 15.29 -1.06
C THR A 173 -13.33 16.60 -0.38
N THR A 174 -14.32 17.49 -0.31
CA THR A 174 -14.09 18.82 0.23
C THR A 174 -14.74 18.97 1.59
N GLY A 175 -14.15 19.84 2.39
CA GLY A 175 -14.73 20.40 3.60
C GLY A 175 -14.81 21.92 3.51
N ASN A 176 -15.22 22.53 4.60
CA ASN A 176 -15.32 23.98 4.75
C ASN A 176 -14.41 24.43 5.90
N LEU A 177 -13.91 25.66 5.82
CA LEU A 177 -13.24 26.30 6.94
C LEU A 177 -13.97 27.58 7.33
N TYR A 178 -14.32 27.69 8.60
CA TYR A 178 -14.75 28.95 9.20
C TYR A 178 -13.60 29.55 10.01
N VAL A 179 -13.21 30.79 9.69
CA VAL A 179 -12.15 31.50 10.40
C VAL A 179 -12.66 32.82 10.96
N SER A 180 -12.42 33.06 12.24
CA SER A 180 -12.64 34.34 12.91
C SER A 180 -11.35 34.86 13.55
N SER A 181 -11.24 36.18 13.72
CA SER A 181 -10.09 36.77 14.42
C SER A 181 -10.45 37.94 15.33
N THR A 182 -9.53 38.21 16.26
CA THR A 182 -9.54 39.38 17.15
C THR A 182 -8.22 40.15 17.01
N PRO A 183 -8.20 41.39 16.48
CA PRO A 183 -9.34 42.12 15.93
C PRO A 183 -9.92 41.42 14.68
N SER A 184 -11.17 41.75 14.37
CA SER A 184 -11.83 41.29 13.15
C SER A 184 -11.30 42.02 11.92
N SER A 185 -11.75 41.62 10.73
CA SER A 185 -11.36 42.19 9.44
C SER A 185 -9.87 42.01 9.14
N ALA A 186 -9.31 40.86 9.49
CA ALA A 186 -7.99 40.41 9.04
C ALA A 186 -8.12 39.72 7.68
N ASP A 187 -7.19 40.01 6.77
CA ASP A 187 -7.09 39.36 5.47
C ASP A 187 -6.72 37.88 5.66
N ILE A 188 -7.41 36.99 4.94
CA ILE A 188 -7.14 35.56 4.94
C ILE A 188 -6.67 35.09 3.56
N TYR A 189 -5.62 34.28 3.56
CA TYR A 189 -5.10 33.58 2.40
C TYR A 189 -5.09 32.09 2.68
N VAL A 190 -5.52 31.29 1.70
CA VAL A 190 -5.47 29.82 1.73
C VAL A 190 -4.63 29.35 0.56
N ASP A 191 -3.56 28.62 0.85
CA ASP A 191 -2.55 28.20 -0.13
C ASP A 191 -2.11 29.38 -1.01
N ASN A 192 -1.76 30.49 -0.35
CA ASN A 192 -1.37 31.78 -0.96
C ASN A 192 -2.45 32.49 -1.79
N THR A 193 -3.68 31.97 -1.83
CA THR A 193 -4.80 32.60 -2.53
C THR A 193 -5.67 33.40 -1.56
N TYR A 194 -5.87 34.69 -1.82
CA TYR A 194 -6.75 35.55 -1.01
C TYR A 194 -8.20 35.03 -0.98
N LYS A 195 -8.80 34.96 0.21
CA LYS A 195 -10.18 34.46 0.44
C LYS A 195 -11.11 35.48 1.10
N GLY A 196 -10.63 36.68 1.44
CA GLY A 196 -11.45 37.75 2.02
C GLY A 196 -10.99 38.17 3.42
N LEU A 197 -11.93 38.70 4.21
CA LEU A 197 -11.70 39.25 5.54
C LEU A 197 -12.39 38.41 6.62
N THR A 198 -11.78 38.23 7.78
CA THR A 198 -12.40 37.55 8.92
C THR A 198 -13.54 38.38 9.55
N PRO A 199 -14.60 37.75 10.06
CA PRO A 199 -14.90 36.32 9.99
C PRO A 199 -15.38 35.89 8.59
N VAL A 200 -14.95 34.72 8.13
CA VAL A 200 -15.30 34.18 6.79
C VAL A 200 -15.47 32.66 6.80
N LEU A 201 -16.43 32.18 6.01
CA LEU A 201 -16.59 30.77 5.66
C LEU A 201 -16.01 30.54 4.26
N ILE A 202 -15.06 29.61 4.16
CA ILE A 202 -14.36 29.24 2.93
C ILE A 202 -14.82 27.81 2.57
N PRO A 203 -15.71 27.66 1.58
CA PRO A 203 -16.25 26.37 1.22
C PRO A 203 -15.34 25.61 0.26
N ASN A 204 -15.62 24.31 0.12
CA ASN A 204 -15.05 23.45 -0.92
C ASN A 204 -13.51 23.38 -0.92
N LEU A 205 -12.89 23.43 0.25
CA LEU A 205 -11.46 23.15 0.40
C LEU A 205 -11.24 21.66 0.33
N ILE A 206 -10.20 21.22 -0.39
CA ILE A 206 -9.85 19.80 -0.48
C ILE A 206 -9.62 19.27 0.94
N PHE A 207 -10.00 18.03 1.22
CA PHE A 207 -9.70 17.42 2.50
C PHE A 207 -8.17 17.34 2.70
N GLY A 208 -7.73 17.37 3.96
CA GLY A 208 -6.32 17.36 4.31
C GLY A 208 -5.80 18.71 4.80
N SER A 209 -4.48 18.81 4.93
CA SER A 209 -3.84 20.00 5.51
C SER A 209 -3.68 21.09 4.46
N HIS A 210 -4.10 22.31 4.80
CA HIS A 210 -4.00 23.49 3.97
C HIS A 210 -3.23 24.60 4.69
N MET A 211 -2.54 25.48 3.97
CA MET A 211 -1.85 26.62 4.58
C MET A 211 -2.79 27.82 4.69
N PHE A 212 -2.97 28.35 5.91
CA PHE A 212 -3.78 29.53 6.15
C PHE A 212 -2.91 30.64 6.71
N ASN A 213 -2.89 31.78 6.03
CA ASN A 213 -2.20 32.98 6.49
C ASN A 213 -3.23 34.07 6.79
N LEU A 214 -3.20 34.60 8.02
CA LEU A 214 -3.98 35.75 8.44
C LEU A 214 -3.07 36.97 8.60
N THR A 215 -3.41 38.07 7.95
CA THR A 215 -2.65 39.32 8.01
C THR A 215 -3.55 40.49 8.37
N LYS A 216 -3.06 41.42 9.19
CA LYS A 216 -3.77 42.66 9.51
C LYS A 216 -2.76 43.78 9.73
N GLU A 217 -3.02 44.95 9.15
CA GLU A 217 -2.17 46.12 9.36
C GLU A 217 -2.01 46.44 10.85
N GLY A 218 -0.76 46.61 11.29
CA GLY A 218 -0.42 46.84 12.69
C GLY A 218 -0.35 45.58 13.57
N TYR A 219 -0.52 44.38 12.99
CA TYR A 219 -0.48 43.10 13.70
C TYR A 219 0.46 42.09 13.04
N TYR A 220 1.03 41.20 13.85
CA TYR A 220 1.83 40.09 13.33
C TYR A 220 0.96 39.14 12.53
N SER A 221 1.49 38.69 11.38
CA SER A 221 0.82 37.69 10.56
C SER A 221 0.83 36.33 11.26
N VAL A 222 -0.23 35.54 11.07
CA VAL A 222 -0.40 34.24 11.70
C VAL A 222 -0.61 33.17 10.64
N ILE A 223 0.25 32.14 10.65
CA ILE A 223 0.13 30.99 9.76
C ILE A 223 -0.34 29.74 10.53
N ARG A 224 -1.25 28.96 9.95
CA ARG A 224 -1.83 27.73 10.52
C ARG A 224 -2.01 26.65 9.45
N PHE A 225 -2.05 25.40 9.90
CA PHE A 225 -2.23 24.19 9.08
C PHE A 225 -3.39 23.31 9.62
N PRO A 226 -4.62 23.83 9.70
CA PRO A 226 -5.76 23.02 10.07
C PRO A 226 -5.98 21.91 9.04
N GLU A 227 -6.46 20.78 9.55
CA GLU A 227 -6.92 19.68 8.73
C GLU A 227 -8.38 19.93 8.31
N ILE A 228 -8.62 19.91 7.01
CA ILE A 228 -9.96 19.99 6.43
C ILE A 228 -10.53 18.58 6.38
N HIS A 229 -11.65 18.38 7.05
CA HIS A 229 -12.31 17.09 7.11
C HIS A 229 -13.22 16.91 5.90
N ALA A 230 -13.22 15.70 5.32
CA ALA A 230 -14.07 15.35 4.19
C ALA A 230 -15.58 15.36 4.55
N GLY A 231 -16.42 15.40 3.52
CA GLY A 231 -17.87 15.26 3.68
C GLY A 231 -18.60 16.55 4.03
N ASN A 232 -18.13 17.69 3.51
CA ASN A 232 -18.73 19.01 3.70
C ASN A 232 -18.79 19.45 5.19
N GLN A 233 -17.91 18.88 6.02
CA GLN A 233 -17.75 19.27 7.42
C GLN A 233 -17.09 20.64 7.53
N THR A 234 -17.38 21.39 8.60
CA THR A 234 -16.79 22.71 8.83
C THR A 234 -15.76 22.65 9.95
N THR A 235 -14.48 22.79 9.62
CA THR A 235 -13.42 23.07 10.60
C THR A 235 -13.55 24.54 11.04
N SER A 236 -13.35 24.85 12.33
CA SER A 236 -13.48 26.22 12.87
C SER A 236 -12.21 26.69 13.56
N LEU A 237 -11.72 27.88 13.22
CA LEU A 237 -10.55 28.52 13.81
C LEU A 237 -10.88 29.91 14.36
N ASN A 238 -10.46 30.17 15.59
CA ASN A 238 -10.59 31.48 16.24
C ASN A 238 -9.18 31.96 16.63
N ILE A 239 -8.73 33.08 16.07
CA ILE A 239 -7.33 33.53 16.16
C ILE A 239 -7.25 34.95 16.75
N THR A 240 -6.51 35.13 17.84
CA THR A 240 -6.17 36.46 18.36
C THR A 240 -4.84 36.91 17.76
N LEU A 241 -4.81 38.05 17.08
CA LEU A 241 -3.61 38.65 16.51
C LEU A 241 -2.92 39.55 17.54
N ALA A 242 -1.59 39.50 17.60
CA ALA A 242 -0.78 40.36 18.44
C ALA A 242 -0.32 41.61 17.66
N THR A 243 -0.27 42.78 18.31
CA THR A 243 0.12 44.05 17.67
C THR A 243 1.63 44.13 17.44
N ILE A 244 2.04 44.64 16.28
CA ILE A 244 3.45 44.91 15.96
C ILE A 244 3.94 46.02 16.90
N SER A 245 5.05 45.75 17.60
CA SER A 245 5.69 46.72 18.50
C SER A 245 6.79 47.47 17.77
N ALA A 246 6.81 48.81 17.89
CA ALA A 246 7.78 49.68 17.21
C ALA A 246 9.24 49.50 17.68
N ASN A 247 9.47 48.80 18.80
CA ASN A 247 10.81 48.57 19.38
C ASN A 247 11.37 47.19 19.04
N LEU A 248 10.86 46.60 17.96
CA LEU A 248 11.20 45.28 17.50
C LEU A 248 11.94 45.34 16.17
N THR A 249 13.07 44.63 16.09
CA THR A 249 13.82 44.48 14.85
C THR A 249 14.12 43.02 14.59
N CYS A 250 13.95 42.63 13.33
CA CYS A 250 14.26 41.31 12.80
C CYS A 250 15.23 41.51 11.64
N THR A 251 16.31 40.74 11.63
CA THR A 251 17.26 40.65 10.52
C THR A 251 17.34 39.23 10.03
N ASP A 252 17.47 39.06 8.72
CA ASP A 252 17.44 37.77 8.04
C ASP A 252 18.74 37.54 7.27
N SER A 253 19.38 36.39 7.47
CA SER A 253 20.73 36.14 6.93
C SER A 253 20.77 35.87 5.43
N ASP A 254 19.67 35.44 4.82
CA ASP A 254 19.57 35.10 3.40
C ASP A 254 18.69 36.05 2.59
N GLY A 255 18.21 37.11 3.22
CA GLY A 255 17.59 38.26 2.56
C GLY A 255 16.09 38.18 2.37
N GLY A 256 15.39 37.41 3.20
CA GLY A 256 13.95 37.18 3.12
C GLY A 256 13.69 35.77 2.59
N VAL A 257 12.54 35.59 1.94
CA VAL A 257 12.10 34.26 1.50
C VAL A 257 13.07 33.61 0.50
N ASN A 258 13.87 32.65 0.96
CA ASN A 258 14.86 31.93 0.14
C ASN A 258 14.86 30.42 0.43
N TYR A 259 14.25 29.63 -0.46
CA TYR A 259 14.09 28.20 -0.24
C TYR A 259 15.36 27.36 -0.44
N TYR A 260 16.42 27.94 -1.00
CA TYR A 260 17.62 27.21 -1.46
C TYR A 260 18.90 27.64 -0.74
N SER A 261 18.80 28.59 0.19
CA SER A 261 19.87 28.97 1.11
C SER A 261 19.33 28.77 2.52
N LYS A 262 20.20 28.38 3.47
CA LYS A 262 19.75 28.22 4.85
C LYS A 262 19.76 29.59 5.53
N GLY A 263 18.59 30.08 5.91
CA GLY A 263 18.38 31.30 6.66
C GLY A 263 18.47 31.13 8.17
N VAL A 264 18.84 32.22 8.84
CA VAL A 264 18.73 32.44 10.28
C VAL A 264 18.21 33.85 10.49
N ILE A 265 17.11 33.96 11.20
CA ILE A 265 16.58 35.26 11.62
C ILE A 265 17.09 35.60 13.02
N ASN A 266 17.62 36.81 13.18
CA ASN A 266 18.00 37.35 14.48
C ASN A 266 16.99 38.43 14.90
N TYR A 267 16.54 38.31 16.15
CA TYR A 267 15.47 39.13 16.70
C TYR A 267 15.98 39.92 17.91
N THR A 268 15.72 41.23 17.93
CA THR A 268 16.03 42.05 19.11
C THR A 268 14.82 42.85 19.58
N TYR A 269 14.69 42.95 20.90
CA TYR A 269 13.69 43.75 21.60
C TYR A 269 14.42 44.80 22.43
N TYR A 270 14.20 46.09 22.15
CA TYR A 270 15.00 47.19 22.71
C TYR A 270 16.53 46.98 22.57
N GLY A 271 16.98 46.45 21.42
CA GLY A 271 18.39 46.17 21.17
C GLY A 271 18.98 45.00 21.96
N SER A 272 18.16 44.29 22.76
CA SER A 272 18.57 43.07 23.44
C SER A 272 18.18 41.85 22.61
N PRO A 273 19.09 40.89 22.37
CA PRO A 273 18.77 39.67 21.62
C PRO A 273 17.72 38.85 22.37
N VAL A 274 16.67 38.45 21.66
CA VAL A 274 15.65 37.52 22.18
C VAL A 274 16.09 36.11 21.83
N LEU A 275 16.02 35.19 22.79
CA LEU A 275 16.50 33.81 22.70
C LEU A 275 15.69 32.90 21.75
N ASP A 276 14.81 33.46 20.92
CA ASP A 276 13.92 32.73 20.02
C ASP A 276 14.21 33.16 18.57
N SER A 277 15.40 32.80 18.07
CA SER A 277 15.78 32.99 16.66
C SER A 277 15.31 31.80 15.82
N GLY A 278 14.55 32.07 14.76
CA GLY A 278 14.18 31.09 13.74
C GLY A 278 15.38 30.69 12.88
N ILE A 279 15.51 29.40 12.60
CA ILE A 279 16.51 28.85 11.67
C ILE A 279 15.75 28.01 10.66
N ASP A 280 16.05 28.18 9.38
CA ASP A 280 15.47 27.37 8.34
C ASP A 280 15.69 25.89 8.61
N ASN A 281 14.60 25.14 8.56
CA ASN A 281 14.62 23.74 8.91
C ASN A 281 13.64 22.96 8.04
N CYS A 282 14.03 21.74 7.70
CA CYS A 282 13.09 20.81 7.10
C CYS A 282 12.02 20.47 8.13
N PHE A 283 10.77 20.65 7.74
CA PHE A 283 9.62 20.21 8.53
C PHE A 283 9.46 18.70 8.40
N ASP A 284 9.57 18.21 7.17
CA ASP A 284 9.66 16.81 6.81
C ASP A 284 10.58 16.63 5.59
N SER A 285 10.60 15.44 4.99
CA SER A 285 11.44 15.13 3.83
C SER A 285 11.09 15.91 2.56
N SER A 286 9.91 16.55 2.50
CA SER A 286 9.34 17.19 1.31
C SER A 286 8.99 18.67 1.53
N TYR A 287 9.01 19.17 2.76
CA TYR A 287 8.67 20.54 3.09
C TYR A 287 9.77 21.24 3.90
N LEU A 288 10.18 22.41 3.41
CA LEU A 288 11.02 23.36 4.10
C LEU A 288 10.15 24.31 4.92
N LYS A 289 10.49 24.51 6.19
CA LYS A 289 10.07 25.67 6.97
C LYS A 289 11.15 26.74 6.85
N GLU A 290 10.84 27.77 6.08
CA GLU A 290 11.71 28.91 5.81
C GLU A 290 11.29 30.06 6.72
N TYR A 291 12.22 30.64 7.48
CA TYR A 291 11.99 31.76 8.38
C TYR A 291 12.55 33.04 7.77
N TYR A 292 11.73 34.08 7.77
CA TYR A 292 12.13 35.39 7.25
C TYR A 292 11.64 36.53 8.12
N CYS A 293 12.23 37.70 7.91
CA CYS A 293 11.77 38.93 8.53
C CYS A 293 10.73 39.65 7.66
N SER A 294 9.54 39.92 8.22
CA SER A 294 8.47 40.69 7.58
C SER A 294 7.98 41.79 8.51
N ALA A 295 7.98 43.05 8.04
CA ALA A 295 7.58 44.23 8.81
C ALA A 295 8.25 44.31 10.20
N GLY A 296 9.58 44.09 10.26
CA GLY A 296 10.37 44.17 11.50
C GLY A 296 10.20 42.97 12.45
N SER A 297 9.53 41.91 12.01
CA SER A 297 9.08 40.81 12.85
C SER A 297 9.45 39.45 12.24
N GLN A 298 9.60 38.44 13.09
CA GLN A 298 9.77 37.05 12.64
C GLN A 298 8.51 36.57 11.91
N SER A 299 8.71 35.96 10.75
CA SER A 299 7.72 35.22 9.99
C SER A 299 8.33 33.91 9.50
N TYR A 300 7.50 33.04 8.90
CA TYR A 300 7.97 31.84 8.23
C TYR A 300 6.99 31.43 7.13
N VAL A 301 7.42 30.65 6.15
CA VAL A 301 6.55 29.97 5.20
C VAL A 301 6.91 28.49 5.15
N PHE A 302 5.96 27.66 4.75
CA PHE A 302 6.26 26.28 4.37
C PHE A 302 6.28 26.19 2.85
N TRP A 303 7.34 25.60 2.32
CA TRP A 303 7.53 25.44 0.89
C TRP A 303 7.77 23.98 0.54
N HIS A 304 7.03 23.49 -0.45
CA HIS A 304 7.24 22.14 -0.97
C HIS A 304 8.55 22.12 -1.78
N CYS A 305 9.52 21.33 -1.34
CA CYS A 305 10.76 21.12 -2.07
C CYS A 305 10.57 20.04 -3.13
N PRO A 306 10.64 20.36 -4.44
CA PRO A 306 10.37 19.38 -5.51
C PRO A 306 11.28 18.15 -5.47
N ASN A 307 12.52 18.34 -5.03
CA ASN A 307 13.54 17.28 -4.92
C ASN A 307 13.82 16.87 -3.46
N GLY A 308 12.93 17.25 -2.55
CA GLY A 308 13.07 16.99 -1.12
C GLY A 308 13.82 18.09 -0.35
N CYS A 309 13.65 18.08 0.97
CA CYS A 309 14.30 19.02 1.89
C CYS A 309 15.45 18.33 2.62
N SER A 310 16.61 19.00 2.69
CA SER A 310 17.73 18.57 3.51
C SER A 310 18.42 19.75 4.20
N ASN A 311 18.74 19.57 5.48
CA ASN A 311 19.47 20.52 6.32
C ASN A 311 18.91 21.96 6.36
N GLY A 312 17.59 22.13 6.18
CA GLY A 312 16.96 23.45 6.16
C GLY A 312 17.08 24.16 4.82
N THR A 313 17.18 23.42 3.72
CA THR A 313 17.16 23.94 2.35
C THR A 313 16.46 22.95 1.43
N CYS A 314 15.83 23.43 0.36
CA CYS A 314 15.40 22.57 -0.73
C CYS A 314 16.59 22.10 -1.57
N ILE A 315 16.57 20.83 -1.95
CA ILE A 315 17.57 20.25 -2.84
C ILE A 315 17.33 20.79 -4.27
N GLN A 316 18.39 21.25 -4.93
CA GLN A 316 18.35 21.63 -6.35
C GLN A 316 18.37 20.41 -7.26
#